data_AF-A0A0P6VYP3-F1
#
_entry.id   AF-A0A0P6VYP3-F1
#
_cell.length_a   1.000
_cell.length_b   1.000
_cell.length_c   1.000
_cell.angle_alpha   90.00
_cell.angle_beta   90.00
_cell.angle_gamma   90.00
#
_symmetry.space_group_name_H-M   'P 1'
#
loop_
_entity.id
_entity.type
_entity.pdbx_description
1 polymer ?
#
loop_
_entity_poly.entity_id
_entity_poly.type
_entity_poly.pdbx_seq_one_letter_code
_entity_poly.pdbx_strand_id
1 'polypeptide(L)'
;MAGGSAFEDRMRQLRGRFVERSRTDAEEVRAIRCHLKAGEPVSPEVLTHLFKTVHALAGAAGLFGFETVSEAALQVERILRAGETSAAEIAPSLAELGARLDEVVEAR
;
A
#
# COMPACT_ATOMS: atom_id res chain seq x y z
N MET A 1 -26.38 11.76 -24.81
CA MET A 1 -25.21 11.80 -23.92
C MET A 1 -25.29 10.69 -22.87
N ALA A 2 -25.14 9.42 -23.27
CA ALA A 2 -25.35 8.25 -22.39
C ALA A 2 -24.05 7.54 -21.96
N GLY A 3 -22.87 8.03 -22.38
CA GLY A 3 -21.58 7.38 -22.11
C GLY A 3 -20.93 7.72 -20.76
N GLY A 4 -21.39 8.79 -20.09
CA GLY A 4 -20.83 9.24 -18.80
C GLY A 4 -21.13 8.27 -17.65
N SER A 5 -22.37 7.82 -17.51
CA SER A 5 -22.77 7.03 -16.33
C SER A 5 -22.16 5.63 -16.29
N ALA A 6 -22.06 4.92 -17.42
CA ALA A 6 -21.51 3.56 -17.45
C ALA A 6 -20.01 3.53 -17.10
N PHE A 7 -19.25 4.54 -17.54
CA PHE A 7 -17.84 4.69 -17.17
C PHE A 7 -17.69 5.04 -15.70
N GLU A 8 -18.45 6.03 -15.21
CA GLU A 8 -18.45 6.44 -13.80
C GLU A 8 -18.83 5.28 -12.86
N ASP A 9 -19.85 4.49 -13.21
CA ASP A 9 -20.27 3.32 -12.45
C ASP A 9 -19.18 2.24 -12.40
N ARG A 10 -18.50 2.01 -13.52
CA ARG A 10 -17.36 1.08 -13.57
C ARG A 10 -16.22 1.57 -12.69
N MET A 11 -15.89 2.85 -12.75
CA MET A 11 -14.84 3.45 -11.92
C MET A 11 -15.19 3.37 -10.43
N ARG A 12 -16.45 3.60 -10.07
CA ARG A 12 -16.96 3.43 -8.71
C ARG A 12 -16.81 1.99 -8.21
N GLN A 13 -17.14 1.00 -9.04
CA GLN A 13 -16.95 -0.42 -8.71
C GLN A 13 -15.47 -0.78 -8.53
N LEU A 14 -14.60 -0.30 -9.43
CA LEU A 14 -13.16 -0.54 -9.34
C LEU A 14 -12.56 0.10 -8.08
N ARG A 15 -12.98 1.33 -7.75
CA ARG A 15 -12.61 2.00 -6.50
C ARG A 15 -13.07 1.20 -5.27
N GLY A 16 -14.29 0.66 -5.28
CA GLY A 16 -14.79 -0.20 -4.20
C GLY A 16 -13.92 -1.45 -4.00
N ARG A 17 -13.57 -2.14 -5.09
CA ARG A 17 -12.65 -3.29 -5.04
C ARG A 17 -11.25 -2.92 -4.56
N PHE A 18 -10.76 -1.74 -4.93
CA PHE A 18 -9.49 -1.24 -4.42
C PHE A 18 -9.55 -1.08 -2.89
N VAL A 19 -10.57 -0.41 -2.35
CA VAL A 19 -10.74 -0.23 -0.90
C VAL A 19 -10.84 -1.57 -0.17
N GLU A 20 -11.55 -2.55 -0.74
CA GLU A 20 -11.65 -3.89 -0.18
C GLU A 20 -10.29 -4.58 -0.14
N ARG A 21 -9.51 -4.53 -1.23
CA ARG A 21 -8.15 -5.07 -1.28
C ARG A 21 -7.20 -4.35 -0.31
N SER A 22 -7.34 -3.03 -0.15
CA SER A 22 -6.50 -2.24 0.75
C SER A 22 -6.59 -2.70 2.22
N ARG A 23 -7.67 -3.40 2.61
CA ARG A 23 -7.76 -4.06 3.93
C ARG A 23 -6.70 -5.15 4.10
N THR A 24 -6.59 -6.03 3.11
CA THR A 24 -5.58 -7.08 3.10
C THR A 24 -4.17 -6.49 3.01
N ASP A 25 -3.99 -5.47 2.16
CA ASP A 25 -2.70 -4.78 2.06
C ASP A 25 -2.32 -4.12 3.43
N ALA A 26 -3.28 -3.54 4.16
CA ALA A 26 -3.07 -2.95 5.48
C ALA A 26 -2.67 -3.98 6.54
N GLU A 27 -3.35 -5.13 6.56
CA GLU A 27 -3.03 -6.25 7.46
C GLU A 27 -1.62 -6.79 7.22
N GLU A 28 -1.23 -6.95 5.95
CA GLU A 28 0.10 -7.40 5.56
C GLU A 28 1.18 -6.40 5.99
N VAL A 29 0.99 -5.11 5.68
CA VAL A 29 1.90 -4.04 6.10
C VAL A 29 2.03 -4.01 7.62
N ARG A 30 0.93 -4.20 8.36
CA ARG A 30 0.93 -4.26 9.82
C ARG A 30 1.72 -5.45 10.36
N ALA A 31 1.55 -6.64 9.78
CA ALA A 31 2.28 -7.84 10.18
C ALA A 31 3.80 -7.65 10.00
N ILE A 32 4.23 -7.15 8.85
CA ILE A 32 5.65 -6.90 8.58
C ILE A 32 6.23 -5.88 9.56
N ARG A 33 5.49 -4.80 9.86
CA ARG A 33 5.91 -3.83 10.88
C ARG A 33 6.11 -4.45 12.26
N CYS A 34 5.25 -5.39 12.65
CA CYS A 34 5.41 -6.10 13.93
C CYS A 34 6.70 -6.93 13.95
N HIS A 35 7.00 -7.68 12.88
CA HIS A 35 8.25 -8.43 12.75
C HIS A 35 9.48 -7.51 12.83
N LEU A 36 9.47 -6.39 12.08
CA LEU A 36 10.57 -5.41 12.10
C LEU A 36 10.77 -4.80 13.49
N LYS A 37 9.70 -4.48 14.22
CA LYS A 37 9.78 -3.96 15.60
C LYS A 37 10.31 -4.98 16.61
N ALA A 38 9.99 -6.26 16.41
CA ALA A 38 10.48 -7.35 17.25
C ALA A 38 11.97 -7.68 16.99
N GLY A 39 12.58 -7.08 15.96
CA GLY A 39 13.94 -7.42 15.54
C GLY A 39 14.03 -8.78 14.87
N GLU A 40 12.90 -9.32 14.42
CA GLU A 40 12.84 -10.60 13.74
C GLU A 40 13.35 -10.46 12.30
N PRO A 41 14.17 -11.42 11.81
CA PRO A 41 14.63 -11.39 10.44
C PRO A 41 13.45 -11.55 9.49
N VAL A 42 13.29 -10.61 8.57
CA VAL A 42 12.30 -10.70 7.50
C VAL A 42 12.92 -11.43 6.32
N SER A 43 12.27 -12.49 5.84
CA SER A 43 12.83 -13.28 4.75
C SER A 43 12.84 -12.49 3.42
N PRO A 44 13.79 -12.78 2.51
CA PRO A 44 13.82 -12.15 1.18
C PRO A 44 12.52 -12.32 0.38
N GLU A 45 11.79 -13.42 0.58
CA GLU A 45 10.50 -13.68 -0.05
C GLU A 45 9.43 -12.70 0.46
N VAL A 46 9.42 -12.41 1.76
CA VAL A 46 8.50 -11.42 2.36
C VAL A 46 8.82 -10.02 1.85
N LEU A 47 10.10 -9.65 1.73
CA LEU A 47 10.50 -8.37 1.15
C LEU A 47 10.12 -8.25 -0.34
N THR A 48 10.27 -9.34 -1.09
CA THR A 48 9.86 -9.41 -2.51
C THR A 48 8.35 -9.27 -2.66
N HIS A 49 7.59 -9.89 -1.76
CA HIS A 49 6.14 -9.78 -1.73
C HIS A 49 5.69 -8.37 -1.37
N LEU A 50 6.27 -7.79 -0.30
CA LEU A 50 6.05 -6.40 0.08
C LEU A 50 6.34 -5.43 -1.07
N PHE A 51 7.44 -5.64 -1.80
CA PHE A 51 7.78 -4.82 -2.96
C PHE A 51 6.66 -4.83 -4.01
N LYS A 52 6.07 -5.99 -4.32
CA LYS A 52 4.95 -6.09 -5.25
C LYS A 52 3.71 -5.39 -4.71
N THR A 53 3.41 -5.55 -3.43
CA THR A 53 2.28 -4.92 -2.75
C THR A 53 2.40 -3.39 -2.85
N VAL A 54 3.54 -2.81 -2.48
CA VAL A 54 3.75 -1.36 -2.53
C VAL A 54 3.82 -0.82 -3.95
N HIS A 55 4.38 -1.57 -4.91
CA HIS A 55 4.37 -1.19 -6.32
C HIS A 55 2.94 -1.10 -6.88
N ALA A 56 2.09 -2.06 -6.54
CA ALA A 56 0.69 -2.05 -6.94
C ALA A 56 -0.09 -0.90 -6.27
N LEU A 57 0.17 -0.61 -4.98
CA LEU A 57 -0.44 0.53 -4.27
C LEU A 57 -0.01 1.86 -4.87
N ALA A 58 1.29 2.03 -5.15
CA ALA A 58 1.85 3.23 -5.78
C ALA A 58 1.13 3.56 -7.09
N GLY A 59 0.92 2.57 -7.96
CA GLY A 59 0.24 2.77 -9.24
C GLY A 59 -1.28 2.92 -9.15
N ALA A 60 -1.95 2.12 -8.32
CA ALA A 60 -3.41 2.06 -8.29
C ALA A 60 -4.05 3.15 -7.41
N ALA A 61 -3.43 3.52 -6.29
CA ALA A 61 -4.02 4.44 -5.32
C ALA A 61 -4.28 5.83 -5.94
N GLY A 62 -3.33 6.35 -6.71
CA GLY A 62 -3.46 7.64 -7.39
C GLY A 62 -4.62 7.67 -8.40
N LEU A 63 -4.88 6.55 -9.09
CA LEU A 63 -5.99 6.45 -10.06
C LEU A 63 -7.37 6.59 -9.39
N PHE A 64 -7.48 6.23 -8.11
CA PHE A 64 -8.74 6.27 -7.37
C PHE A 64 -8.86 7.47 -6.40
N GLY A 65 -7.91 8.40 -6.45
CA GLY A 65 -7.89 9.62 -5.64
C GLY A 65 -7.31 9.44 -4.24
N PHE A 66 -6.53 8.38 -4.01
CA PHE A 66 -5.80 8.13 -2.75
C PHE A 66 -4.33 8.52 -2.89
N GLU A 67 -4.08 9.80 -3.16
CA GLU A 67 -2.73 10.34 -3.45
C GLU A 67 -1.75 10.08 -2.29
N THR A 68 -2.19 10.28 -1.05
CA THR A 68 -1.35 10.05 0.15
C THR A 68 -0.90 8.59 0.29
N VAL A 69 -1.75 7.62 -0.09
CA VAL A 69 -1.37 6.19 -0.13
C VAL A 69 -0.38 5.94 -1.26
N SER A 70 -0.61 6.51 -2.44
CA SER A 70 0.29 6.38 -3.59
C SER A 70 1.70 6.89 -3.26
N GLU A 71 1.80 8.08 -2.67
CA GLU A 71 3.05 8.70 -2.27
C GLU A 71 3.77 7.88 -1.19
N ALA A 72 3.06 7.47 -0.14
CA ALA A 72 3.64 6.64 0.92
C ALA A 72 4.16 5.31 0.38
N ALA A 73 3.43 4.66 -0.52
CA ALA A 73 3.83 3.41 -1.15
C ALA A 73 5.09 3.60 -2.02
N LEU A 74 5.18 4.69 -2.78
CA LEU A 74 6.38 5.03 -3.55
C LEU A 74 7.62 5.21 -2.68
N GLN A 75 7.48 5.81 -1.48
CA GLN A 75 8.62 5.93 -0.56
C GLN A 75 9.13 4.55 -0.11
N VAL A 76 8.22 3.66 0.27
CA VAL A 76 8.58 2.28 0.65
C VAL A 76 9.20 1.53 -0.53
N GLU A 77 8.63 1.67 -1.74
CA GLU A 77 9.16 1.03 -2.96
C GLU A 77 10.59 1.48 -3.26
N ARG A 78 10.88 2.78 -3.14
CA ARG A 78 12.21 3.35 -3.40
C ARG A 78 13.26 2.82 -2.43
N ILE A 79 12.90 2.70 -1.16
CA ILE A 79 13.74 2.13 -0.12
C ILE A 79 14.05 0.67 -0.46
N LEU A 80 13.02 -0.16 -0.68
CA LEU A 80 13.20 -1.58 -1.03
C LEU A 80 14.02 -1.80 -2.31
N ARG A 81 13.87 -0.92 -3.31
CA ARG A 81 14.61 -0.97 -4.57
C ARG A 81 16.11 -0.66 -4.40
N ALA A 82 16.49 0.10 -3.37
CA ALA A 82 17.89 0.41 -3.10
C ALA A 82 18.70 -0.80 -2.63
N GLY A 83 18.03 -1.88 -2.20
CA GLY A 83 18.62 -3.20 -1.96
C GLY A 83 19.27 -3.37 -0.58
N GLU A 84 20.19 -2.48 -0.20
CA GLU A 84 20.75 -2.44 1.15
C GLU A 84 19.91 -1.50 2.02
N THR A 85 18.93 -2.05 2.73
CA THR A 85 18.06 -1.29 3.62
C THR A 85 17.97 -2.00 4.96
N SER A 86 18.29 -1.27 6.03
CA SER A 86 18.07 -1.77 7.39
C SER A 86 16.60 -1.73 7.78
N ALA A 87 16.18 -2.63 8.69
CA ALA A 87 14.83 -2.59 9.28
C ALA A 87 14.48 -1.20 9.85
N ALA A 88 15.47 -0.49 10.39
CA ALA A 88 15.33 0.86 10.94
C ALA A 88 15.03 1.92 9.88
N GLU A 89 15.54 1.75 8.65
CA GLU A 89 15.28 2.68 7.53
C GLU A 89 13.88 2.53 6.96
N ILE A 90 13.40 1.30 6.79
CA ILE A 90 12.07 1.05 6.19
C ILE A 90 10.92 1.23 7.19
N ALA A 91 11.15 0.96 8.48
CA ALA A 91 10.12 1.03 9.52
C ALA A 91 9.29 2.34 9.54
N PRO A 92 9.87 3.56 9.46
CA PRO A 92 9.08 4.79 9.46
C PRO A 92 8.20 4.91 8.21
N SER A 93 8.74 4.66 7.01
CA SER A 93 7.96 4.72 5.77
C SER A 93 6.85 3.68 5.71
N LEU A 94 7.12 2.48 6.24
CA LEU A 94 6.12 1.41 6.32
C LEU A 94 5.03 1.75 7.36
N ALA A 95 5.38 2.46 8.43
CA ALA A 95 4.43 2.96 9.41
C ALA A 95 3.50 4.04 8.83
N GLU A 96 4.05 4.97 8.07
CA GLU A 96 3.26 5.98 7.35
C GLU A 96 2.31 5.32 6.35
N LEU A 97 2.80 4.40 5.52
CA LEU A 97 1.96 3.65 4.58
C LEU A 97 0.80 2.93 5.29
N GLY A 98 1.09 2.26 6.41
CA GLY A 98 0.06 1.60 7.22
C GLY A 98 -1.02 2.56 7.71
N ALA A 99 -0.64 3.75 8.20
CA ALA A 99 -1.60 4.75 8.64
C ALA A 99 -2.51 5.25 7.50
N ARG A 100 -1.94 5.48 6.31
CA ARG A 100 -2.72 5.89 5.13
C ARG A 100 -3.66 4.80 4.63
N LEU A 101 -3.24 3.53 4.71
CA LEU A 101 -4.12 2.41 4.37
C LEU A 101 -5.28 2.29 5.37
N ASP A 102 -5.01 2.46 6.66
CA ASP A 102 -6.05 2.47 7.70
C ASP A 102 -7.08 3.58 7.45
N GLU A 103 -6.65 4.80 7.09
CA GLU A 103 -7.55 5.91 6.70
C GLU A 103 -8.48 5.53 5.52
N VAL A 104 -7.95 4.86 4.49
CA VAL A 104 -8.75 4.39 3.33
C VAL A 104 -9.75 3.30 3.73
N VAL A 105 -9.37 2.42 4.65
CA VAL A 105 -10.22 1.32 5.12
C VAL A 105 -11.36 1.83 6.01
N GLU A 106 -11.09 2.87 6.79
CA GLU A 106 -12.05 3.50 7.72
C GLU A 106 -12.98 4.52 7.03
N ALA A 107 -12.55 5.13 5.92
CA ALA A 107 -13.37 6.00 5.08
C ALA A 107 -14.52 5.21 4.44
N ARG A 108 -15.64 5.08 5.15
CA ARG A 108 -16.90 4.52 4.66
C ARG A 108 -17.72 5.53 3.87
#